data_AF-A0A8J9S7R9-F1
#
_entry.id   AF-A0A8J9S7R9-F1
#
_cell.length_a   1.000
_cell.length_b   1.000
_cell.length_c   1.000
_cell.angle_alpha   90.00
_cell.angle_beta   90.00
_cell.angle_gamma   90.00
#
_symmetry.space_group_name_H-M   'P 1'
#
loop_
_entity.id
_entity.type
_entity.pdbx_description
1 polymer ?
#
loop_
_entity_poly.entity_id
_entity_poly.type
_entity_poly.pdbx_seq_one_letter_code
_entity_poly.pdbx_strand_id
1 'polypeptide(L)'
;NKRPTITMPPNLQEVKLKFARRRSAKVMGSLADRQKEPKEGEEVRGILVTHNFHSKLVAPEDLATYTPLRVGSIASKLHVPFVGSLATLRLFLTEMFAGVSESTEESEDSTRTIFQLVNEVCKLS
;
A
#
# COMPACT_ATOMS: atom_id res chain seq x y z
N ASN A 1 -14.09 -26.55 -21.00
CA ASN A 1 -13.16 -27.64 -21.35
C ASN A 1 -12.98 -27.77 -22.86
N LYS A 2 -11.96 -27.11 -23.43
CA LYS A 2 -11.52 -27.39 -24.81
C LYS A 2 -10.57 -28.59 -24.74
N ARG A 3 -10.85 -29.65 -25.50
CA ARG A 3 -9.95 -30.80 -25.61
C ARG A 3 -8.63 -30.34 -26.27
N PRO A 4 -7.46 -30.83 -25.84
CA PRO A 4 -6.22 -30.52 -26.52
C PRO A 4 -6.27 -31.09 -27.94
N THR A 5 -6.02 -30.24 -28.94
CA THR A 5 -5.94 -30.67 -30.34
C THR A 5 -4.60 -31.38 -30.53
N ILE A 6 -4.64 -32.69 -30.79
CA ILE A 6 -3.44 -33.49 -31.08
C ILE A 6 -3.03 -33.17 -32.52
N THR A 7 -1.85 -32.55 -32.68
CA THR A 7 -1.21 -32.32 -33.97
C THR A 7 0.16 -32.99 -33.96
N MET A 8 0.52 -33.69 -35.04
CA MET A 8 1.83 -34.33 -35.22
C MET A 8 2.61 -33.55 -36.29
N PRO A 9 3.26 -32.43 -35.90
CA PRO A 9 3.95 -31.58 -36.84
C PRO A 9 5.27 -32.23 -37.30
N PRO A 10 5.67 -32.08 -38.57
CA PRO A 10 6.99 -32.45 -39.06
C PRO A 10 8.12 -31.65 -38.37
N ASN A 11 9.35 -32.15 -38.55
CA ASN A 11 10.57 -31.50 -38.06
C ASN A 11 10.67 -30.05 -38.55
N LEU A 12 11.21 -29.16 -37.73
CA LEU A 12 11.37 -27.71 -37.98
C LEU A 12 10.07 -26.89 -38.06
N GLN A 13 8.92 -27.43 -37.65
CA GLN A 13 7.68 -26.65 -37.54
C GLN A 13 7.48 -26.08 -36.12
N GLU A 14 7.28 -24.77 -36.02
CA GLU A 14 6.97 -24.07 -34.77
C GLU A 14 5.51 -24.34 -34.33
N VAL A 15 5.32 -24.81 -33.10
CA VAL A 15 3.99 -25.06 -32.52
C VAL A 15 3.63 -23.96 -31.53
N LYS A 16 2.64 -23.13 -31.87
CA LYS A 16 2.16 -22.02 -31.01
C LYS A 16 0.94 -22.43 -30.21
N LEU A 17 1.14 -22.65 -28.92
CA LEU A 17 0.06 -22.92 -27.97
C LEU A 17 -0.31 -21.63 -27.23
N LYS A 18 -1.57 -21.19 -27.38
CA LYS A 18 -2.10 -20.02 -26.67
C LYS A 18 -2.64 -20.44 -25.31
N PHE A 19 -1.93 -20.05 -24.25
CA PHE A 19 -2.40 -20.24 -22.87
C PHE A 19 -2.91 -18.91 -22.31
N ALA A 20 -4.20 -18.81 -22.07
CA ALA A 20 -4.76 -17.72 -21.28
C ALA A 20 -4.46 -17.99 -19.80
N ARG A 21 -3.48 -17.27 -19.24
CA ARG A 21 -3.12 -17.42 -17.83
C ARG A 21 -4.12 -16.66 -16.96
N ARG A 22 -4.89 -17.38 -16.14
CA ARG A 22 -5.68 -16.77 -15.07
C ARG A 22 -4.71 -16.31 -13.96
N ARG A 23 -4.71 -15.01 -13.65
CA ARG A 23 -4.03 -14.49 -12.45
C ARG A 23 -4.92 -14.76 -11.24
N SER A 24 -4.40 -15.43 -10.23
CA SER A 24 -5.08 -15.68 -8.97
C SER A 24 -4.14 -15.35 -7.81
N ALA A 25 -4.71 -14.83 -6.74
CA ALA A 25 -3.99 -14.54 -5.50
C ALA A 25 -4.69 -15.25 -4.34
N LYS A 26 -3.91 -15.69 -3.35
CA LYS A 26 -4.43 -16.29 -2.12
C LYS A 26 -4.49 -15.25 -1.03
N VAL A 27 -5.64 -15.08 -0.39
CA VAL A 27 -5.79 -14.24 0.80
C VAL A 27 -5.25 -15.00 2.01
N MET A 28 -4.47 -14.35 2.87
CA MET A 28 -3.81 -14.94 4.04
C MET A 28 -3.91 -14.02 5.26
N GLY A 29 -3.77 -14.59 6.46
CA GLY A 29 -3.76 -13.88 7.73
C GLY A 29 -5.14 -13.37 8.14
N SER A 30 -5.17 -12.27 8.89
CA SER A 30 -6.37 -11.57 9.36
C SER A 30 -7.35 -11.23 8.23
N LEU A 31 -6.84 -10.97 7.01
CA LEU A 31 -7.68 -10.66 5.84
C LEU A 31 -8.50 -11.88 5.36
N ALA A 32 -8.05 -13.09 5.70
CA ALA A 32 -8.76 -14.34 5.41
C ALA A 32 -9.74 -14.75 6.53
N ASP A 33 -9.61 -14.21 7.75
CA ASP A 33 -10.52 -14.44 8.88
C ASP A 33 -11.84 -13.67 8.73
N ARG A 34 -12.47 -13.81 7.56
CA ARG A 34 -13.80 -13.24 7.30
C ARG A 34 -14.86 -14.23 7.77
N GLN A 35 -15.79 -13.73 8.58
CA GLN A 35 -16.93 -14.53 9.05
C GLN A 35 -17.94 -14.89 7.95
N LYS A 36 -17.86 -14.21 6.79
CA LYS A 36 -18.76 -14.37 5.66
C LYS A 36 -17.98 -14.76 4.42
N GLU A 37 -18.58 -15.61 3.60
CA GLU A 37 -18.02 -15.94 2.28
C GLU A 37 -17.86 -14.69 1.42
N PRO A 38 -16.72 -14.55 0.72
CA PRO A 38 -16.45 -13.39 -0.11
C PRO A 38 -17.43 -13.33 -1.28
N LYS A 39 -18.07 -12.17 -1.45
CA LYS A 39 -18.99 -11.95 -2.57
C LYS A 39 -18.26 -11.40 -3.79
N GLU A 40 -18.73 -11.76 -4.98
CA GLU A 40 -18.23 -11.17 -6.21
C GLU A 40 -18.51 -9.66 -6.21
N GLY A 41 -17.48 -8.86 -6.52
CA GLY A 41 -17.54 -7.40 -6.47
C GLY A 41 -17.19 -6.77 -5.12
N GLU A 42 -16.91 -7.57 -4.08
CA GLU A 42 -16.49 -7.04 -2.79
C GLU A 42 -15.07 -6.45 -2.84
N GLU A 43 -14.89 -5.23 -2.35
CA GLU A 43 -13.57 -4.61 -2.24
C GLU A 43 -12.70 -5.34 -1.20
N VAL A 44 -11.48 -5.66 -1.60
CA VAL A 44 -10.47 -6.22 -0.70
C VAL A 44 -9.26 -5.29 -0.68
N ARG A 45 -8.88 -4.83 0.51
CA ARG A 45 -7.75 -3.92 0.72
C ARG A 45 -6.63 -4.68 1.42
N GLY A 46 -5.43 -4.62 0.86
CA GLY A 46 -4.26 -5.30 1.40
C GLY A 46 -3.03 -5.10 0.52
N ILE A 47 -1.95 -5.77 0.90
CA ILE A 47 -0.69 -5.78 0.17
C ILE A 47 -0.64 -7.05 -0.68
N LEU A 48 -0.49 -6.89 -1.99
CA LEU A 48 -0.31 -8.01 -2.91
C LEU A 48 1.18 -8.29 -3.10
N VAL A 49 1.63 -9.45 -2.64
CA VAL A 49 3.02 -9.91 -2.79
C VAL A 49 3.07 -11.02 -3.82
N THR A 50 3.87 -10.86 -4.87
CA THR A 50 4.07 -11.89 -5.90
C THR A 50 5.50 -12.39 -5.89
N HIS A 51 5.67 -13.71 -5.74
CA HIS A 51 6.97 -14.37 -5.78
C HIS A 51 6.87 -15.67 -6.57
N ASN A 52 7.72 -15.88 -7.58
CA ASN A 52 7.74 -17.07 -8.43
C ASN A 52 6.34 -17.47 -8.94
N PHE A 53 5.58 -16.49 -9.41
CA PHE A 53 4.20 -16.63 -9.89
C PHE A 53 3.15 -17.05 -8.86
N HIS A 54 3.50 -17.11 -7.58
CA HIS A 54 2.54 -17.21 -6.49
C HIS A 54 2.22 -15.82 -5.97
N SER A 55 0.96 -15.41 -6.11
CA SER A 55 0.46 -14.15 -5.55
C SER A 55 -0.26 -14.40 -4.23
N LYS A 56 0.10 -13.63 -3.21
CA LYS A 56 -0.50 -13.63 -1.87
C LYS A 56 -1.03 -12.23 -1.57
N LEU A 57 -2.24 -12.13 -1.02
CA LEU A 57 -2.83 -10.90 -0.54
C LEU A 57 -2.86 -10.96 0.99
N VAL A 58 -2.19 -10.01 1.64
CA VAL A 58 -1.95 -10.04 3.10
C VAL A 58 -2.27 -8.66 3.68
N ALA A 59 -2.73 -8.62 4.93
CA ALA A 59 -2.80 -7.39 5.71
C ALA A 59 -1.38 -6.83 5.97
N PRO A 60 -1.22 -5.50 6.13
CA PRO A 60 0.08 -4.89 6.43
C PRO A 60 0.69 -5.42 7.74
N GLU A 61 -0.16 -5.72 8.72
CA GLU A 61 0.24 -6.23 10.05
C GLU A 61 0.85 -7.64 9.98
N ASP A 62 0.33 -8.47 9.07
CA ASP A 62 0.71 -9.88 8.93
C ASP A 62 1.83 -10.11 7.92
N LEU A 63 2.37 -9.05 7.31
CA LEU A 63 3.34 -9.14 6.22
C LEU A 63 4.63 -9.87 6.65
N ALA A 64 5.11 -9.60 7.87
CA ALA A 64 6.30 -10.24 8.43
C ALA A 64 6.11 -11.74 8.72
N THR A 65 4.87 -12.18 8.95
CA THR A 65 4.54 -13.56 9.31
C THR A 65 4.44 -14.47 8.07
N TYR A 66 3.86 -13.98 6.98
CA TYR A 66 3.56 -14.80 5.79
C TYR A 66 4.52 -14.60 4.61
N THR A 67 5.45 -13.66 4.73
CA THR A 67 6.46 -13.35 3.71
C THR A 67 7.84 -13.15 4.34
N PRO A 68 8.93 -13.49 3.64
CA PRO A 68 10.29 -13.25 4.14
C PRO A 68 10.71 -11.77 4.07
N LEU A 69 9.76 -10.84 3.89
CA LEU A 69 10.03 -9.42 3.79
C LEU A 69 10.27 -8.85 5.18
N ARG A 70 11.37 -8.11 5.34
CA ARG A 70 11.57 -7.30 6.55
C ARG A 70 10.68 -6.07 6.46
N VAL A 71 9.80 -5.94 7.44
CA VAL A 71 8.99 -4.73 7.62
C VAL A 71 9.81 -3.74 8.44
N GLY A 72 9.97 -2.53 7.94
CA GLY A 72 10.66 -1.44 8.63
C GLY A 72 9.95 -0.12 8.36
N SER A 73 9.94 0.76 9.36
CA SER A 73 9.49 2.14 9.19
C SER A 73 10.70 3.06 9.08
N ILE A 74 10.68 3.96 8.11
CA ILE A 74 11.71 4.99 7.95
C ILE A 74 11.07 6.31 8.37
N ALA A 75 11.60 6.90 9.43
CA ALA A 75 11.26 8.27 9.82
C ALA A 75 12.35 9.22 9.31
N SER A 76 11.93 10.31 8.68
CA SER A 76 12.82 11.39 8.24
C SER A 76 12.48 12.67 8.99
N LYS A 77 13.49 13.30 9.59
CA LYS A 77 13.37 14.60 10.26
C LYS A 77 14.17 15.62 9.46
N LEU A 78 13.48 16.62 8.93
CA LEU A 78 14.10 17.74 8.21
C LEU A 78 14.01 19.00 9.07
N HIS A 79 15.12 19.74 9.15
CA HIS A 79 15.16 21.07 9.74
C HIS A 79 15.17 22.11 8.61
N VAL A 80 14.11 22.91 8.53
CA VAL A 80 13.97 23.96 7.51
C VAL A 80 14.00 25.32 8.21
N PRO A 81 15.00 26.18 7.95
CA PRO A 81 14.98 27.54 8.47
C PRO A 81 13.83 28.31 7.82
N PHE A 82 12.96 28.89 8.64
CA PHE A 82 11.82 29.69 8.18
C PHE A 82 11.96 31.11 8.71
N VAL A 83 11.78 32.10 7.83
CA VAL A 83 11.80 33.51 8.17
C VAL A 83 10.41 34.08 7.87
N GLY A 84 9.64 34.38 8.91
CA GLY A 84 8.28 34.88 8.79
C GLY A 84 7.51 34.77 10.10
N SER A 85 6.27 35.26 10.10
CA SER A 85 5.38 35.12 11.26
C SER A 85 4.79 33.71 11.36
N LEU A 86 4.51 33.26 12.58
CA LEU A 86 3.85 31.98 12.84
C LEU A 86 2.45 31.93 12.18
N ALA A 87 1.74 33.05 12.15
CA ALA A 87 0.41 33.14 11.52
C ALA A 87 0.46 32.88 10.00
N THR A 88 1.51 33.36 9.32
CA THR A 88 1.72 33.10 7.89
C THR A 88 2.02 31.63 7.64
N LEU A 89 2.85 31.01 8.48
CA LEU A 89 3.15 29.58 8.39
C LEU A 89 1.89 28.72 8.60
N ARG A 90 1.07 29.06 9.60
CA ARG A 90 -0.22 28.40 9.84
C ARG A 90 -1.16 28.51 8.64
N LEU A 91 -1.27 29.69 8.04
CA LEU A 91 -2.11 29.91 6.86
C LEU A 91 -1.68 28.99 5.70
N PHE A 92 -0.37 28.96 5.38
CA PHE A 92 0.16 28.11 4.31
C PHE A 92 -0.05 26.62 4.58
N LEU A 93 0.19 26.16 5.82
CA LEU A 93 -0.05 24.76 6.17
C LEU A 93 -1.53 24.37 6.05
N THR A 94 -2.44 25.27 6.42
CA THR A 94 -3.88 25.03 6.33
C THR A 94 -4.39 25.05 4.88
N GLU A 95 -3.76 25.83 4.01
CA GLU A 95 -4.09 25.86 2.58
C GLU A 95 -3.56 24.61 1.85
N MET A 96 -2.37 24.14 2.20
CA MET A 96 -1.73 22.99 1.53
C MET A 96 -2.20 21.63 2.05
N PHE A 97 -2.57 21.52 3.33
CA PHE A 97 -2.91 20.25 3.96
C PHE A 97 -4.28 20.31 4.64
N ALA A 98 -5.04 19.22 4.52
CA ALA A 98 -6.29 19.06 5.27
C ALA A 98 -6.00 18.62 6.72
N GLY A 99 -6.74 19.17 7.69
CA GLY A 99 -6.73 18.67 9.07
C GLY A 99 -5.45 18.99 9.86
N VAL A 100 -4.96 20.23 9.80
CA VAL A 100 -3.84 20.69 10.64
C VAL A 100 -4.35 20.97 12.06
N SER A 101 -3.77 20.29 13.07
CA SER A 101 -3.97 20.62 14.47
C SER A 101 -2.74 21.34 15.05
N GLU A 102 -2.98 22.37 15.85
CA GLU A 102 -1.95 23.18 16.50
C GLU A 102 -1.97 22.92 18.00
N SER A 103 -0.82 22.60 18.58
CA SER A 103 -0.61 22.56 20.03
C SER A 103 0.60 23.41 20.41
N THR A 104 0.48 24.14 21.53
CA THR A 104 1.58 24.94 22.08
C THR A 104 2.05 24.29 23.37
N GLU A 105 3.34 23.99 23.42
CA GLU A 105 4.01 23.51 24.62
C GLU A 105 4.86 24.66 25.18
N GLU A 106 4.50 25.12 26.38
CA GLU A 106 5.25 26.13 27.11
C GLU A 106 6.20 25.42 28.10
N SER A 107 7.49 25.62 27.93
CA SER A 107 8.52 25.26 28.92
C SER A 107 9.13 26.55 29.47
N GLU A 108 9.65 26.49 30.71
CA GLU A 108 10.19 27.66 31.45
C GLU A 108 11.18 28.51 30.62
N ASP A 109 11.90 27.90 29.68
CA ASP A 109 12.91 28.56 28.83
C ASP A 109 12.54 28.71 27.34
N SER A 110 11.46 28.09 26.85
CA SER A 110 11.07 28.20 25.43
C SER A 110 9.63 27.80 25.14
N THR A 111 8.98 28.55 24.24
CA THR A 111 7.68 28.20 23.66
C THR A 111 7.87 27.41 22.36
N ARG A 112 7.28 26.21 22.28
CA ARG A 112 7.28 25.39 21.06
C ARG A 112 5.87 25.25 20.52
N THR A 113 5.64 25.66 19.28
CA THR A 113 4.39 25.40 18.57
C THR A 113 4.57 24.17 17.69
N ILE A 114 3.70 23.18 17.87
CA ILE A 114 3.69 21.92 17.12
C ILE A 114 2.48 21.94 16.19
N PHE A 115 2.74 21.79 14.89
CA PHE A 115 1.70 21.55 13.90
C PHE A 115 1.69 20.07 13.55
N GLN A 116 0.59 19.39 13.88
CA GLN A 116 0.39 17.99 13.54
C GLN A 116 -0.48 17.93 12.28
N LEU A 117 0.04 17.26 11.25
CA LEU A 117 -0.63 17.12 9.96
C LEU A 117 -1.00 15.66 9.77
N VAL A 118 -2.25 15.39 9.40
CA VAL A 118 -2.67 14.07 8.96
C VAL A 118 -2.49 14.01 7.47
N ASN A 119 -1.38 13.42 7.03
CA ASN A 119 -1.22 13.11 5.62
C ASN A 119 -1.98 11.82 5.34
N GLU A 120 -3.28 11.92 5.06
CA GLU A 120 -3.93 10.85 4.32
C GLU A 120 -3.27 10.82 2.95
N VAL A 121 -2.40 9.85 2.72
CA VAL A 121 -1.92 9.55 1.38
C VAL A 121 -3.15 9.16 0.58
N CYS A 122 -3.78 10.15 -0.08
CA CYS A 122 -4.79 9.94 -1.09
C CYS A 122 -4.18 8.99 -2.11
N LYS A 123 -4.54 7.71 -2.02
CA LYS A 123 -4.26 6.74 -3.06
C LYS A 123 -4.95 7.27 -4.32
N LEU A 124 -4.14 7.85 -5.21
CA LEU A 124 -4.53 8.08 -6.59
C LEU A 124 -5.02 6.74 -7.15
N SER A 125 -6.31 6.72 -7.46
CA SER A 125 -7.04 5.70 -8.21
C SER A 125 -6.46 5.49 -9.60
#